data_AF-A0A354SLE8-F1
#
_entry.id   AF-A0A354SLE8-F1
#
_cell.length_a   1.000
_cell.length_b   1.000
_cell.length_c   1.000
_cell.angle_alpha   90.00
_cell.angle_beta   90.00
_cell.angle_gamma   90.00
#
_symmetry.space_group_name_H-M   'P 1'
#
loop_
_entity.id
_entity.type
_entity.pdbx_description
1 polymer ?
#
loop_
_entity_poly.entity_id
_entity_poly.type
_entity_poly.pdbx_seq_one_letter_code
_entity_poly.pdbx_strand_id
1 'polypeptide(L)'
;MQEELSVQTGIQGLRISFNNVFGYYIEVRNSQKQLVPEDWIRKQTVVNAERYITKELKEYEGKILGAEEKILSIEQKLFEELLEHLLLHLREMQEEAVWISKWDCLLSMAELALKEHYVCPDVNDGYDLEIEEGRHPVIETMMPMGETYIPNSLNLNEKDCQIMMITGP
;
A
#
# COMPACT_ATOMS: atom_id res chain seq x y z
N MET A 1 0.57 -18.55 -35.44
CA MET A 1 -0.74 -17.99 -35.86
C MET A 1 -0.64 -16.66 -36.60
N GLN A 2 -0.17 -15.56 -35.99
CA GLN A 2 -0.15 -14.25 -36.70
C GLN A 2 0.72 -14.26 -37.97
N GLU A 3 1.93 -14.81 -37.89
CA GLU A 3 2.83 -14.92 -39.04
C GLU A 3 2.29 -15.86 -40.12
N GLU A 4 1.71 -17.00 -39.72
CA GLU A 4 1.09 -17.97 -40.64
C GLU A 4 -0.07 -17.34 -41.42
N LEU A 5 -0.96 -16.60 -40.74
CA LEU A 5 -2.07 -15.89 -41.38
C LEU A 5 -1.59 -14.77 -42.30
N SER A 6 -0.51 -14.07 -41.94
CA SER A 6 0.08 -13.03 -42.80
C SER A 6 0.68 -13.62 -44.08
N VAL A 7 1.37 -14.77 -43.97
CA VAL A 7 1.93 -15.48 -45.14
C VAL A 7 0.84 -16.06 -46.03
N GLN A 8 -0.21 -16.64 -45.46
CA GLN A 8 -1.33 -17.23 -46.22
C GLN A 8 -2.17 -16.19 -46.96
N THR A 9 -2.41 -15.03 -46.36
CA THR A 9 -3.27 -13.98 -46.94
C THR A 9 -2.52 -12.91 -47.72
N GLY A 10 -1.19 -12.84 -47.57
CA GLY A 10 -0.37 -11.76 -48.14
C GLY A 10 -0.60 -10.38 -47.47
N ILE A 11 -1.37 -10.32 -46.38
CA ILE A 11 -1.65 -9.07 -45.67
C ILE A 11 -0.44 -8.71 -44.79
N GLN A 12 0.33 -7.72 -45.25
CA GLN A 12 1.46 -7.17 -44.50
C GLN A 12 0.98 -6.28 -43.35
N GLY A 13 1.44 -6.56 -42.12
CA GLY A 13 1.13 -5.74 -40.95
C GLY A 13 -0.17 -6.10 -40.22
N LEU A 14 -0.74 -7.28 -40.51
CA LEU A 14 -1.84 -7.88 -39.76
C LEU A 14 -1.46 -8.01 -38.27
N ARG A 15 -2.37 -7.61 -37.37
CA ARG A 15 -2.19 -7.72 -35.92
C ARG A 15 -3.34 -8.48 -35.27
N ILE A 16 -3.01 -9.45 -34.42
CA ILE A 16 -3.97 -10.03 -33.49
C ILE A 16 -3.98 -9.15 -32.24
N SER A 17 -5.16 -8.75 -31.78
CA SER A 17 -5.33 -7.90 -30.61
C SER A 17 -6.55 -8.34 -29.81
N PHE A 18 -6.56 -8.00 -28.52
CA PHE A 18 -7.63 -8.34 -27.60
C PHE A 18 -8.39 -7.10 -27.16
N ASN A 19 -9.70 -7.21 -27.01
CA ASN A 19 -10.55 -6.19 -26.40
C ASN A 19 -11.60 -6.86 -25.52
N ASN A 20 -11.82 -6.33 -24.32
CA ASN A 20 -12.80 -6.81 -23.35
C ASN A 20 -14.22 -6.99 -23.89
N VAL A 21 -14.63 -6.23 -24.93
CA VAL A 21 -16.00 -6.29 -25.49
C VAL A 21 -16.15 -7.35 -26.59
N PHE A 22 -15.12 -7.56 -27.41
CA PHE A 22 -15.21 -8.39 -28.62
C PHE A 22 -14.27 -9.58 -28.63
N GLY A 23 -13.43 -9.70 -27.60
CA GLY A 23 -12.48 -10.77 -27.48
C GLY A 23 -11.23 -10.58 -28.34
N TYR A 24 -10.63 -11.69 -28.74
CA TYR A 24 -9.53 -11.69 -29.70
C TYR A 24 -10.03 -11.43 -31.12
N TYR A 25 -9.36 -10.51 -31.82
CA TYR A 25 -9.67 -10.17 -33.20
C TYR A 25 -8.41 -9.91 -34.02
N ILE A 26 -8.57 -10.02 -35.34
CA ILE A 26 -7.55 -9.70 -36.33
C ILE A 26 -7.87 -8.32 -36.90
N GLU A 27 -6.93 -7.40 -36.79
CA GLU A 27 -7.05 -6.05 -37.37
C GLU A 27 -6.37 -5.99 -38.74
N VAL A 28 -7.15 -5.61 -39.77
CA VAL A 28 -6.70 -5.45 -41.15
C VAL A 28 -6.96 -4.02 -41.61
N ARG A 29 -5.95 -3.37 -42.20
CA ARG A 29 -6.07 -2.00 -42.72
C ARG A 29 -7.07 -1.95 -43.88
N ASN A 30 -7.83 -0.86 -43.99
CA ASN A 30 -8.82 -0.70 -45.06
C ASN A 30 -8.23 -0.85 -46.47
N SER A 31 -6.96 -0.48 -46.67
CA SER A 31 -6.24 -0.61 -47.95
C SER A 31 -6.02 -2.07 -48.39
N GLN A 32 -6.07 -3.04 -47.47
CA GLN A 32 -5.81 -4.46 -47.72
C GLN A 32 -7.07 -5.31 -47.53
N LYS A 33 -8.24 -4.68 -47.36
CA LYS A 33 -9.52 -5.37 -47.14
C LYS A 33 -9.86 -6.40 -48.22
N GLN A 34 -9.47 -6.16 -49.47
CA GLN A 34 -9.74 -7.06 -50.60
C GLN A 34 -8.98 -8.40 -50.51
N LEU A 35 -7.94 -8.46 -49.69
CA LEU A 35 -7.14 -9.67 -49.46
C LEU A 35 -7.69 -10.54 -48.33
N VAL A 36 -8.76 -10.09 -47.66
CA VAL A 36 -9.37 -10.83 -46.55
C VAL A 36 -10.18 -12.02 -47.09
N PRO A 37 -9.91 -13.24 -46.63
CA PRO A 37 -10.67 -14.43 -47.01
C PRO A 37 -12.16 -14.38 -46.61
N GLU A 38 -13.04 -15.06 -47.36
CA GLU A 38 -14.49 -15.09 -47.10
C GLU A 38 -14.87 -15.85 -45.83
N ASP A 39 -14.01 -16.76 -45.35
CA ASP A 39 -14.23 -17.54 -44.12
C ASP A 39 -14.02 -16.72 -42.84
N TRP A 40 -13.54 -15.48 -42.96
CA TRP A 40 -13.35 -14.57 -41.84
C TRP A 40 -14.64 -13.83 -41.51
N ILE A 41 -15.07 -13.91 -40.26
CA ILE A 41 -16.30 -13.26 -39.81
C ILE A 41 -15.98 -11.84 -39.35
N ARG A 42 -16.52 -10.84 -40.05
CA ARG A 42 -16.36 -9.43 -39.68
C ARG A 42 -17.07 -9.12 -38.35
N LYS A 43 -16.37 -8.45 -37.43
CA LYS A 43 -16.86 -8.10 -36.09
C LYS A 43 -17.14 -6.61 -35.92
N GLN A 44 -16.24 -5.75 -36.41
CA GLN A 44 -16.34 -4.30 -36.23
C GLN A 44 -15.60 -3.57 -37.37
N THR A 45 -16.13 -2.42 -37.78
CA THR A 45 -15.43 -1.49 -38.68
C THR A 45 -14.97 -0.27 -37.88
N VAL A 46 -13.70 0.10 -38.01
CA VAL A 46 -13.12 1.33 -37.45
C VAL A 46 -12.64 2.24 -38.59
N VAL A 47 -12.37 3.51 -38.29
CA VAL A 47 -12.09 4.55 -39.30
C VAL A 47 -11.00 4.14 -40.29
N ASN A 48 -9.96 3.43 -39.83
CA ASN A 48 -8.79 3.07 -40.66
C ASN A 48 -8.60 1.55 -40.87
N ALA A 49 -9.46 0.70 -40.30
CA ALA A 49 -9.29 -0.75 -40.31
C ALA A 49 -10.62 -1.51 -40.11
N GLU A 50 -10.60 -2.80 -40.41
CA GLU A 50 -11.68 -3.73 -40.11
C GLU A 50 -11.19 -4.87 -39.23
N ARG A 51 -12.05 -5.29 -38.30
CA ARG A 51 -11.76 -6.35 -37.33
C ARG A 51 -12.49 -7.63 -37.69
N TYR A 52 -11.77 -8.73 -37.69
CA TYR A 52 -12.24 -10.05 -38.10
C TYR A 52 -11.96 -11.11 -37.03
N ILE A 53 -12.71 -12.21 -37.07
CA ILE A 53 -12.44 -13.41 -36.28
C ILE A 53 -12.47 -14.64 -37.17
N THR A 54 -11.55 -15.58 -36.94
CA THR A 54 -11.54 -16.90 -37.58
C THR A 54 -12.09 -17.94 -36.62
N LYS A 55 -12.56 -19.09 -37.14
CA LYS A 55 -13.02 -20.20 -36.29
C LYS A 55 -11.93 -20.69 -35.36
N GLU A 56 -10.70 -20.82 -35.88
CA GLU A 56 -9.53 -21.23 -35.10
C GLU A 56 -9.23 -20.22 -33.97
N LEU A 57 -9.27 -18.91 -34.24
CA LEU A 57 -9.01 -17.89 -33.23
C LEU A 57 -10.07 -17.92 -32.11
N LYS A 58 -11.33 -18.21 -32.47
CA LYS A 58 -12.42 -18.37 -31.50
C LYS A 58 -12.25 -19.60 -30.61
N GLU A 59 -11.71 -20.71 -31.14
CA GLU A 59 -11.40 -21.89 -30.33
C GLU A 59 -10.23 -21.65 -29.37
N TYR A 60 -9.19 -20.95 -29.82
CA TYR A 60 -8.07 -20.55 -28.95
C TYR A 60 -8.51 -19.58 -27.86
N GLU A 61 -9.35 -18.60 -28.21
CA GLU A 61 -9.96 -17.68 -27.24
C GLU A 61 -10.69 -18.44 -26.13
N GLY A 62 -11.54 -19.42 -26.47
CA GLY A 62 -12.24 -20.23 -25.48
C GLY A 62 -11.28 -21.02 -24.57
N LYS A 63 -10.17 -21.53 -25.11
CA LYS A 63 -9.14 -22.21 -24.31
C LYS A 63 -8.40 -21.26 -23.39
N ILE A 64 -8.04 -20.07 -23.86
CA ILE A 64 -7.32 -19.05 -23.07
C ILE A 64 -8.21 -18.57 -21.93
N LEU A 65 -9.43 -18.11 -22.23
CA LEU A 65 -10.36 -17.60 -21.22
C LEU A 65 -10.71 -18.68 -20.17
N GLY A 66 -10.93 -19.92 -20.60
CA GLY A 66 -11.18 -21.03 -19.68
C GLY A 66 -9.95 -21.42 -18.85
N ALA A 67 -8.73 -21.19 -19.34
CA ALA A 67 -7.50 -21.38 -18.57
C ALA A 67 -7.30 -20.25 -17.55
N GLU A 68 -7.55 -19.00 -17.93
CA GLU A 68 -7.50 -17.85 -17.02
C GLU A 68 -8.50 -17.99 -15.87
N GLU A 69 -9.73 -18.40 -16.15
CA GLU A 69 -10.75 -18.65 -15.12
C GLU A 69 -10.31 -19.76 -14.13
N LYS A 70 -9.70 -20.83 -14.65
CA LYS A 70 -9.14 -21.91 -13.81
C LYS A 70 -7.97 -21.44 -12.97
N ILE A 71 -7.05 -20.64 -13.53
CA ILE A 71 -5.93 -20.08 -12.79
C ILE A 71 -6.45 -19.22 -11.65
N LEU A 72 -7.39 -18.31 -11.93
CA LEU A 72 -7.99 -17.45 -10.91
C LEU A 72 -8.69 -18.25 -9.82
N SER A 73 -9.43 -19.30 -10.19
CA SER A 73 -10.09 -20.18 -9.21
C SER A 73 -9.09 -20.91 -8.31
N ILE A 74 -7.97 -21.38 -8.87
CA ILE A 74 -6.89 -22.02 -8.10
C ILE A 74 -6.22 -21.00 -7.18
N GLU A 75 -5.92 -19.80 -7.66
CA GLU A 75 -5.33 -18.73 -6.86
C GLU A 75 -6.22 -18.35 -5.67
N GLN A 76 -7.52 -18.15 -5.91
CA GLN A 76 -8.47 -17.85 -4.85
C GLN A 76 -8.51 -18.97 -3.81
N LYS A 77 -8.57 -20.23 -4.26
CA LYS A 77 -8.55 -21.38 -3.35
C LYS A 77 -7.27 -21.43 -2.52
N LEU A 78 -6.09 -21.27 -3.13
CA LEU A 78 -4.82 -21.27 -2.41
C LEU A 78 -4.71 -20.11 -1.42
N PHE A 79 -5.26 -18.95 -1.78
CA PHE A 79 -5.32 -17.79 -0.90
C PHE A 79 -6.25 -18.02 0.29
N GLU A 80 -7.42 -18.60 0.07
CA GLU A 80 -8.35 -18.99 1.14
C GLU A 80 -7.71 -20.02 2.09
N GLU A 81 -7.06 -21.06 1.55
CA GLU A 81 -6.33 -22.06 2.35
C GLU A 81 -5.22 -21.41 3.20
N LEU A 82 -4.50 -20.42 2.65
CA LEU A 82 -3.49 -19.66 3.39
C LEU A 82 -4.14 -18.86 4.53
N LEU A 83 -5.26 -18.18 4.27
CA LEU A 83 -5.96 -17.42 5.30
C LEU A 83 -6.47 -18.32 6.42
N GLU A 84 -7.06 -19.47 6.09
CA GLU A 84 -7.50 -20.46 7.08
C GLU A 84 -6.33 -20.93 7.95
N HIS A 85 -5.16 -21.18 7.35
CA HIS A 85 -3.96 -21.55 8.09
C HIS A 85 -3.47 -20.43 9.02
N LEU A 86 -3.45 -19.19 8.55
CA LEU A 86 -3.05 -18.03 9.36
C LEU A 86 -4.02 -17.78 10.52
N LEU A 87 -5.33 -18.00 10.32
CA LEU A 87 -6.33 -17.79 11.36
C LEU A 87 -6.12 -18.70 12.58
N LEU A 88 -5.52 -19.89 12.39
CA LEU A 88 -5.16 -20.78 13.50
C LEU A 88 -4.13 -20.15 14.45
N HIS A 89 -3.28 -19.27 13.92
CA HIS A 89 -2.19 -18.60 14.65
C HIS A 89 -2.50 -17.12 14.97
N LEU A 90 -3.71 -16.65 14.68
CA LEU A 90 -4.08 -15.23 14.80
C LEU A 90 -3.79 -14.68 16.21
N ARG A 91 -4.08 -15.46 17.24
CA ARG A 91 -3.86 -15.04 18.63
C ARG A 91 -2.38 -14.85 18.95
N GLU A 92 -1.53 -15.80 18.54
CA GLU A 92 -0.09 -15.74 18.74
C GLU A 92 0.49 -14.50 18.04
N MET A 93 0.09 -14.27 16.79
CA MET A 93 0.50 -13.09 16.02
C MET A 93 0.07 -11.77 16.68
N GLN A 94 -1.13 -11.70 17.25
CA GLN A 94 -1.60 -10.52 17.98
C GLN A 94 -0.83 -10.29 19.27
N GLU A 95 -0.54 -11.35 20.03
CA GLU A 95 0.25 -11.26 21.26
C GLU A 95 1.68 -10.79 20.95
N GLU A 96 2.30 -11.29 19.87
CA GLU A 96 3.60 -10.82 19.39
C GLU A 96 3.56 -9.35 18.94
N ALA A 97 2.53 -8.95 18.19
CA ALA A 97 2.37 -7.56 17.77
C ALA A 97 2.29 -6.60 18.96
N VAL A 98 1.63 -7.00 20.06
CA VAL A 98 1.60 -6.20 21.30
C VAL A 98 3.01 -6.05 21.88
N TRP A 99 3.82 -7.11 21.90
CA TRP A 99 5.20 -7.02 22.38
C TRP A 99 6.06 -6.10 21.52
N ILE A 100 5.95 -6.21 20.20
CA ILE A 100 6.65 -5.33 19.26
C ILE A 100 6.25 -3.87 19.50
N SER A 101 4.96 -3.58 19.67
CA SER A 101 4.47 -2.21 19.94
C SER A 101 4.99 -1.64 21.26
N LYS A 102 5.12 -2.48 22.30
CA LYS A 102 5.69 -2.07 23.59
C LYS A 102 7.16 -1.73 23.44
N TRP A 103 7.91 -2.54 22.70
CA TRP A 103 9.33 -2.29 22.45
C TRP A 103 9.54 -1.01 21.66
N ASP A 104 8.75 -0.78 20.62
CA ASP A 104 8.80 0.44 19.81
C ASP A 104 8.59 1.70 20.66
N CYS A 105 7.56 1.67 21.53
CA CYS A 105 7.27 2.77 22.44
C CYS A 105 8.39 3.01 23.46
N LEU A 106 8.87 1.94 24.12
CA LEU A 106 9.94 2.04 25.13
C LEU A 106 11.26 2.50 24.51
N LEU A 107 11.60 2.00 23.32
CA LEU A 107 12.80 2.42 22.59
C LEU A 107 12.70 3.90 22.21
N SER A 108 11.56 4.33 21.67
CA SER A 108 11.31 5.74 21.35
C SER A 108 11.44 6.64 22.58
N MET A 109 10.93 6.21 23.73
CA MET A 109 11.09 6.95 25.00
C MET A 109 12.55 7.00 25.47
N ALA A 110 13.30 5.91 25.34
CA ALA A 110 14.71 5.86 25.71
C ALA A 110 15.58 6.74 24.81
N GLU A 111 15.34 6.71 23.50
CA GLU A 111 16.01 7.58 22.53
C GLU A 111 15.70 9.05 22.81
N LEU A 112 14.43 9.38 23.07
CA LEU A 112 14.02 10.73 23.42
C LEU A 112 14.70 11.20 24.71
N ALA A 113 14.75 10.36 25.74
CA ALA A 113 15.37 10.69 27.02
C ALA A 113 16.87 10.94 26.87
N LEU A 114 17.59 10.15 26.06
CA LEU A 114 19.00 10.35 25.80
C LEU A 114 19.25 11.63 24.98
N LYS A 115 18.44 11.86 23.95
CA LYS A 115 18.59 12.99 23.03
C LYS A 115 18.29 14.32 23.70
N GLU A 116 17.21 14.39 24.47
CA GLU A 116 16.72 15.62 25.10
C GLU A 116 17.16 15.73 26.58
N HIS A 117 18.02 14.82 27.04
CA HIS A 117 18.55 14.77 28.41
C HIS A 117 17.45 14.71 29.49
N TYR A 118 16.45 13.85 29.30
CA TYR A 118 15.44 13.60 30.33
C TYR A 118 15.96 12.62 31.38
N VAL A 119 15.44 12.78 32.59
CA VAL A 119 15.78 11.96 33.76
C VAL A 119 14.59 11.09 34.14
N CYS A 120 14.86 9.93 34.74
CA CYS A 120 13.81 9.11 35.33
C CYS A 120 13.30 9.81 36.60
N PRO A 121 12.01 10.16 36.71
CA PRO A 121 11.47 10.77 37.92
C PRO A 121 11.35 9.73 39.05
N ASP A 122 11.50 10.19 40.29
CA ASP A 122 11.14 9.42 41.47
C ASP A 122 9.64 9.61 41.76
N VAL A 123 8.89 8.51 41.86
CA VAL A 123 7.44 8.53 42.09
C VAL A 123 7.13 7.85 43.42
N ASN A 124 6.33 8.52 44.25
CA ASN A 124 5.89 8.02 45.55
C ASN A 124 4.38 8.31 45.75
N ASP A 125 3.79 7.77 46.82
CA ASP A 125 2.35 7.91 47.13
C ASP A 125 1.99 9.24 47.84
N GLY A 126 2.94 10.16 47.96
CA GLY A 126 2.74 11.48 48.56
C GLY A 126 2.16 12.51 47.58
N TYR A 127 2.02 13.74 48.08
CA TYR A 127 1.53 14.88 47.29
C TYR A 127 2.64 15.88 46.94
N ASP A 128 3.88 15.57 47.30
CA ASP A 128 5.02 16.44 47.07
C ASP A 128 5.41 16.41 45.59
N LEU A 129 5.56 17.58 44.97
CA LEU A 129 6.03 17.75 43.60
C LEU A 129 7.29 18.60 43.62
N GLU A 130 8.41 17.97 43.31
CA GLU A 130 9.71 18.63 43.15
C GLU A 130 10.19 18.47 41.71
N ILE A 131 10.53 19.61 41.10
CA ILE A 131 11.11 19.69 39.76
C ILE A 131 12.35 20.55 39.89
N GLU A 132 13.52 19.98 39.59
CA GLU A 132 14.79 20.72 39.52
C GLU A 132 15.11 21.02 38.05
N GLU A 133 15.39 22.28 37.73
CA GLU A 133 15.73 22.74 36.38
C GLU A 133 14.79 22.19 35.28
N GLY A 134 13.48 22.21 35.58
CA GLY A 134 12.44 21.73 34.69
C GLY A 134 12.34 22.51 33.39
N ARG A 135 12.14 21.80 32.29
CA ARG A 135 12.00 22.36 30.93
C ARG A 135 10.65 22.00 30.36
N HIS A 136 10.12 22.88 29.50
CA HIS A 136 8.90 22.59 28.77
C HIS A 136 9.22 21.77 27.51
N PRO A 137 8.77 20.51 27.40
CA PRO A 137 9.25 19.56 26.37
C PRO A 137 8.94 19.96 24.94
N VAL A 138 7.88 20.75 24.72
CA VAL A 138 7.52 21.26 23.39
C VAL A 138 8.22 22.58 23.07
N ILE A 139 8.10 23.59 23.96
CA ILE A 139 8.64 24.94 23.71
C ILE A 139 10.16 24.90 23.52
N GLU A 140 10.90 24.09 24.28
CA GLU A 140 12.36 23.99 24.13
C GLU A 140 12.80 23.60 22.71
N THR A 141 12.02 22.76 22.03
CA THR A 141 12.29 22.30 20.66
C THR A 141 11.88 23.32 19.58
N MET A 142 11.08 24.32 19.94
CA MET A 142 10.55 25.34 19.01
C MET A 142 11.29 26.67 19.10
N MET A 143 12.31 26.79 19.96
CA MET A 143 13.08 28.02 20.13
C MET A 143 13.86 28.38 18.84
N PRO A 144 13.99 29.67 18.51
CA PRO A 144 14.82 30.13 17.40
C PRO A 144 16.28 29.65 17.53
N MET A 145 16.95 29.49 16.39
CA MET A 145 18.37 29.11 16.35
C MET A 145 19.22 30.13 17.11
N GLY A 146 19.93 29.66 18.15
CA GLY A 146 20.79 30.49 19.01
C GLY A 146 20.14 30.93 20.32
N GLU A 147 18.84 30.66 20.53
CA GLU A 147 18.17 30.87 21.81
C GLU A 147 18.09 29.57 22.61
N THR A 148 18.32 29.64 23.92
CA THR A 148 18.24 28.50 24.84
C THR A 148 17.05 28.68 25.79
N TYR A 149 16.29 27.60 26.00
CA TYR A 149 15.22 27.59 27.00
C TYR A 149 15.82 27.76 28.41
N ILE A 150 15.21 28.62 29.23
CA ILE A 150 15.65 28.83 30.62
C ILE A 150 14.86 27.87 31.52
N PRO A 151 15.52 26.87 32.13
CA PRO A 151 14.86 25.91 33.02
C PRO A 151 14.38 26.58 34.32
N ASN A 152 13.31 26.05 34.91
CA ASN A 152 12.76 26.55 36.17
C ASN A 152 12.54 25.41 37.16
N SER A 153 12.87 25.66 38.43
CA SER A 153 12.61 24.73 39.52
C SER A 153 11.27 25.03 40.21
N LEU A 154 10.62 23.98 40.72
CA LEU A 154 9.35 24.04 41.43
C LEU A 154 9.40 23.09 42.63
N ASN A 155 8.92 23.54 43.78
CA ASN A 155 8.65 22.68 44.92
C ASN A 155 7.26 23.02 45.46
N LEU A 156 6.35 22.04 45.43
CA LEU A 156 5.01 22.12 45.99
C LEU A 156 4.83 20.97 46.98
N ASN A 157 4.30 21.29 48.16
CA ASN A 157 4.02 20.31 49.21
C ASN A 157 2.88 20.80 50.12
N GLU A 158 2.31 19.92 50.94
CA GLU A 158 1.15 20.25 51.79
C GLU A 158 1.48 21.18 52.97
N LYS A 159 2.75 21.25 53.39
CA LYS A 159 3.14 21.92 54.64
C LYS A 159 3.59 23.36 54.43
N ASP A 160 4.43 23.58 53.42
CA ASP A 160 5.17 24.80 53.19
C ASP A 160 4.58 25.60 52.03
N CYS A 161 4.23 24.94 50.92
CA CYS A 161 3.80 25.63 49.70
C CYS A 161 2.82 24.79 48.87
N GLN A 162 1.52 24.93 49.14
CA GLN A 162 0.47 24.27 48.37
C GLN A 162 0.00 25.10 47.17
N ILE A 163 0.11 26.43 47.24
CA ILE A 163 -0.36 27.36 46.20
C ILE A 163 0.75 28.36 45.90
N MET A 164 1.17 28.45 44.64
CA MET A 164 2.16 29.40 44.17
C MET A 164 1.48 30.53 43.38
N MET A 165 1.58 31.77 43.88
CA MET A 165 1.12 32.96 43.15
C MET A 165 2.25 33.48 42.26
N ILE A 166 2.15 33.26 40.96
CA ILE A 166 3.14 33.71 39.97
C ILE A 166 2.70 35.06 39.43
N THR A 167 3.47 36.11 39.71
CA THR A 167 3.30 37.44 39.12
C THR A 167 4.48 37.75 38.21
N GLY A 168 4.22 38.36 37.06
CA GLY A 168 5.24 38.83 36.11
C GLY A 168 4.84 40.18 35.52
N PRO A 169 5.75 40.86 34.81
CA PRO A 169 5.46 42.08 34.08
C PRO A 169 4.36 41.91 33.02
#